data_AF-A0A364XZ64-F1
#
_entry.id   AF-A0A364XZ64-F1
#
_cell.length_a   1.000
_cell.length_b   1.000
_cell.length_c   1.000
_cell.angle_alpha   90.00
_cell.angle_beta   90.00
_cell.angle_gamma   90.00
#
_symmetry.space_group_name_H-M   'P 1'
#
loop_
_entity.id
_entity.type
_entity.pdbx_description
1 polymer ?
#
loop_
_entity_poly.entity_id
_entity_poly.type
_entity_poly.pdbx_seq_one_letter_code
_entity_poly.pdbx_strand_id
1 'polypeptide(L)'
;MATWHEATSRNRQLIGAMVTHFNTPISSNILSGAEIASGQFGYSMVVTQSMNRNEKRMNNLERLLALGVDGLFVSSAYSQERALVAHLEESDIPRVVFEASSLIPSQPKKRLNDFQNAYELTNYLVENGCKSIAHISLPIGTQQNNFLSGYKEALRLNDLLKMQQADEDTHTNDSWLDVPEMLLSMPQLDGILFSSHLITAVAWNASMGAASHSNEWRITGKKGSIDTRNEKIVEVGKLAATLLISLCRRKSSIDKLKLCSAVG
;
A
#
# COMPACT_ATOMS: atom_id res chain seq x y z
N MET A 1 21.63 4.69 40.70
CA MET A 1 21.49 3.53 39.80
C MET A 1 20.03 3.38 39.45
N ALA A 2 19.60 3.91 38.30
CA ALA A 2 18.20 3.82 37.87
C ALA A 2 17.91 2.37 37.42
N THR A 3 16.87 1.78 37.99
CA THR A 3 16.43 0.41 37.74
C THR A 3 15.71 0.32 36.39
N TRP A 4 16.18 -0.57 35.52
CA TRP A 4 15.71 -0.83 34.15
C TRP A 4 14.35 -1.55 34.05
N HIS A 5 13.47 -1.44 35.06
CA HIS A 5 12.24 -2.23 35.16
C HIS A 5 10.98 -1.39 35.27
N GLU A 6 10.89 -0.34 34.45
CA GLU A 6 9.60 0.22 34.06
C GLU A 6 9.56 0.27 32.54
N ALA A 7 9.06 -0.82 31.94
CA ALA A 7 8.55 -0.80 30.58
C ALA A 7 7.32 0.11 30.56
N THR A 8 7.56 1.42 30.58
CA THR A 8 6.58 2.41 30.11
C THR A 8 6.14 1.96 28.73
N SER A 9 4.83 1.83 28.53
CA SER A 9 4.19 1.46 27.27
C SER A 9 4.43 2.54 26.22
N ARG A 10 5.68 2.69 25.77
CA ARG A 10 5.99 3.45 24.56
C ARG A 10 5.30 2.69 23.44
N ASN A 11 4.24 3.29 22.93
CA ASN A 11 3.61 2.91 21.68
C ASN A 11 4.71 2.99 20.60
N ARG A 12 5.37 1.86 20.29
CA ARG A 12 6.51 1.85 19.39
C ARG A 12 5.94 1.86 17.97
N GLN A 13 5.83 3.05 17.39
CA GLN A 13 5.45 3.23 16.00
C GLN A 13 6.54 2.64 15.09
N LEU A 14 6.42 1.35 14.78
CA LEU A 14 7.44 0.58 14.07
C LEU A 14 6.85 -0.08 12.83
N ILE A 15 7.48 0.14 11.68
CA ILE A 15 7.16 -0.56 10.44
C ILE A 15 8.30 -1.51 10.10
N GLY A 16 7.98 -2.78 9.87
CA GLY A 16 8.92 -3.75 9.35
C GLY A 16 8.93 -3.75 7.82
N ALA A 17 10.09 -3.92 7.20
CA ALA A 17 10.21 -4.14 5.77
C ALA A 17 10.97 -5.43 5.48
N MET A 18 10.34 -6.34 4.73
CA MET A 18 10.88 -7.62 4.31
C MET A 18 11.17 -7.57 2.81
N VAL A 19 12.43 -7.41 2.44
CA VAL A 19 12.85 -7.29 1.03
C VAL A 19 13.71 -8.48 0.60
N THR A 20 13.83 -8.70 -0.71
CA THR A 20 14.77 -9.71 -1.21
C THR A 20 16.20 -9.16 -1.19
N HIS A 21 16.38 -7.97 -1.78
CA HIS A 21 17.65 -7.25 -1.87
C HIS A 21 17.38 -5.76 -1.68
N PHE A 22 17.90 -5.14 -0.61
CA PHE A 22 17.66 -3.71 -0.37
C PHE A 22 18.43 -2.79 -1.33
N ASN A 23 19.48 -3.30 -2.00
CA ASN A 23 20.40 -2.53 -2.84
C ASN A 23 20.04 -2.54 -4.33
N THR A 24 18.83 -2.98 -4.69
CA THR A 24 18.33 -2.85 -6.07
C THR A 24 17.70 -1.47 -6.25
N PRO A 25 17.83 -0.81 -7.42
CA PRO A 25 17.26 0.53 -7.63
C PRO A 25 15.78 0.62 -7.25
N ILE A 26 14.98 -0.39 -7.61
CA ILE A 26 13.55 -0.43 -7.27
C ILE A 26 13.35 -0.52 -5.76
N SER A 27 13.99 -1.47 -5.08
CA SER A 27 13.80 -1.64 -3.63
C SER A 27 14.35 -0.47 -2.84
N SER A 28 15.52 0.07 -3.20
CA SER A 28 16.11 1.22 -2.52
C SER A 28 15.21 2.46 -2.63
N ASN A 29 14.65 2.73 -3.81
CA ASN A 29 13.76 3.89 -4.00
C ASN A 29 12.42 3.71 -3.27
N ILE A 30 11.81 2.51 -3.30
CA ILE A 30 10.59 2.23 -2.53
C ILE A 30 10.86 2.41 -1.03
N LEU A 31 11.95 1.81 -0.51
CA LEU A 31 12.31 1.93 0.90
C LEU A 31 12.60 3.39 1.28
N SER A 32 13.26 4.16 0.42
CA SER A 32 13.52 5.58 0.66
C SER A 32 12.22 6.39 0.76
N GLY A 33 11.29 6.20 -0.18
CA GLY A 33 9.99 6.86 -0.11
C GLY A 33 9.17 6.45 1.11
N ALA A 34 9.20 5.17 1.42
CA ALA A 34 8.48 4.62 2.56
C ALA A 34 9.07 5.11 3.90
N GLU A 35 10.38 5.24 4.03
CA GLU A 35 11.06 5.79 5.21
C GLU A 35 10.73 7.27 5.40
N ILE A 36 10.84 8.09 4.35
CA ILE A 36 10.45 9.50 4.36
C ILE A 36 9.01 9.65 4.85
N ALA A 37 8.10 8.84 4.29
CA ALA A 37 6.70 8.90 4.62
C ALA A 37 6.41 8.47 6.06
N SER A 38 6.98 7.34 6.47
CA SER A 38 6.85 6.80 7.83
C SER A 38 7.35 7.79 8.88
N GLY A 39 8.49 8.42 8.63
CA GLY A 39 9.12 9.38 9.56
C GLY A 39 8.23 10.60 9.86
N GLN A 40 7.52 11.14 8.86
CA GLN A 40 6.60 12.27 9.10
C GLN A 40 5.40 11.91 9.97
N PHE A 41 5.06 10.62 10.08
CA PHE A 41 4.00 10.14 10.96
C PHE A 41 4.52 9.55 12.29
N GLY A 42 5.80 9.74 12.60
CA GLY A 42 6.44 9.26 13.83
C GLY A 42 6.87 7.78 13.81
N TYR A 43 6.74 7.10 12.66
CA TYR A 43 7.15 5.70 12.53
C TYR A 43 8.64 5.56 12.24
N SER A 44 9.29 4.64 12.93
CA SER A 44 10.63 4.15 12.59
C SER A 44 10.54 2.88 11.74
N MET A 45 11.46 2.69 10.79
CA MET A 45 11.47 1.52 9.91
C MET A 45 12.61 0.55 10.23
N VAL A 46 12.30 -0.75 10.30
CA VAL A 46 13.27 -1.83 10.45
C VAL A 46 13.28 -2.69 9.18
N VAL A 47 14.40 -2.72 8.48
CA VAL A 47 14.53 -3.43 7.20
C VAL A 47 15.27 -4.76 7.40
N THR A 48 14.71 -5.84 6.83
CA THR A 48 15.30 -7.17 6.75
C THR A 48 15.41 -7.62 5.30
N GLN A 49 16.41 -8.44 4.99
CA GLN A 49 16.61 -8.99 3.64
C GLN A 49 16.79 -10.51 3.65
N SER A 50 16.23 -11.20 2.66
CA SER A 50 16.40 -12.66 2.52
C SER A 50 17.54 -13.06 1.59
N MET A 51 17.97 -12.18 0.67
CA MET A 51 18.93 -12.52 -0.39
C MET A 51 18.52 -13.79 -1.17
N ASN A 52 17.21 -13.95 -1.45
CA ASN A 52 16.61 -15.15 -2.07
C ASN A 52 16.75 -16.46 -1.28
N ARG A 53 17.06 -16.40 0.02
CA ARG A 53 17.14 -17.60 0.87
C ARG A 53 15.85 -17.80 1.65
N ASN A 54 15.14 -18.90 1.38
CA ASN A 54 13.88 -19.24 2.05
C ASN A 54 14.05 -19.34 3.58
N GLU A 55 15.15 -19.94 4.04
CA GLU A 55 15.51 -20.04 5.47
C GLU A 55 15.52 -18.68 6.20
N LYS A 56 15.87 -17.60 5.50
CA LYS A 56 15.89 -16.25 6.07
C LYS A 56 14.51 -15.62 6.11
N ARG A 57 13.56 -16.05 5.28
CA ARG A 57 12.26 -15.40 5.13
C ARG A 57 11.42 -15.52 6.39
N MET A 58 11.27 -16.73 6.92
CA MET A 58 10.54 -16.96 8.18
C MET A 58 11.24 -16.28 9.36
N ASN A 59 12.56 -16.43 9.47
CA ASN A 59 13.34 -15.80 10.54
C ASN A 59 13.22 -14.26 10.52
N ASN A 60 13.20 -13.65 9.33
CA ASN A 60 12.98 -12.21 9.19
C ASN A 60 11.59 -11.79 9.69
N LEU A 61 10.55 -12.57 9.38
CA LEU A 61 9.20 -12.33 9.88
C LEU A 61 9.17 -12.43 11.41
N GLU A 62 9.60 -13.56 11.97
CA GLU A 62 9.64 -13.79 13.42
C GLU A 62 10.39 -12.69 14.18
N ARG A 63 11.51 -12.21 13.63
CA ARG A 63 12.27 -11.09 14.20
C ARG A 63 11.46 -9.79 14.22
N LEU A 64 10.78 -9.46 13.12
CA LEU A 64 9.97 -8.25 13.05
C LEU A 64 8.75 -8.35 13.99
N LEU A 65 8.09 -9.50 14.06
CA LEU A 65 7.02 -9.76 15.02
C LEU A 65 7.51 -9.60 16.46
N ALA A 66 8.67 -10.17 16.81
CA ALA A 66 9.26 -10.06 18.14
C ALA A 66 9.66 -8.62 18.51
N LEU A 67 9.95 -7.76 17.53
CA LEU A 67 10.19 -6.33 17.74
C LEU A 67 8.90 -5.54 17.98
N GLY A 68 7.74 -6.13 17.73
CA GLY A 68 6.44 -5.48 17.90
C GLY A 68 6.16 -4.44 16.82
N VAL A 69 6.40 -4.77 15.54
CA VAL A 69 6.04 -3.89 14.42
C VAL A 69 4.51 -3.77 14.29
N ASP A 70 4.03 -2.58 13.98
CA ASP A 70 2.60 -2.30 13.77
C ASP A 70 2.14 -2.71 12.37
N GLY A 71 3.07 -2.79 11.41
CA GLY A 71 2.78 -3.11 10.01
C GLY A 71 4.00 -3.59 9.24
N LEU A 72 3.75 -4.25 8.11
CA LEU A 72 4.77 -4.89 7.28
C LEU A 72 4.74 -4.42 5.82
N PHE A 73 5.88 -3.98 5.30
CA PHE A 73 6.15 -4.01 3.87
C PHE A 73 6.71 -5.35 3.47
N VAL A 74 6.12 -5.99 2.47
CA VAL A 74 6.52 -7.33 2.05
C VAL A 74 6.80 -7.35 0.55
N SER A 75 7.99 -7.80 0.16
CA SER A 75 8.25 -8.06 -1.25
C SER A 75 7.44 -9.26 -1.73
N SER A 76 6.81 -9.18 -2.89
CA SER A 76 6.05 -10.29 -3.53
C SER A 76 6.80 -11.62 -3.62
N ALA A 77 8.14 -11.63 -3.61
CA ALA A 77 8.91 -12.88 -3.59
C ALA A 77 8.59 -13.76 -2.36
N TYR A 78 8.04 -13.17 -1.30
CA TYR A 78 7.63 -13.84 -0.08
C TYR A 78 6.20 -14.42 -0.17
N SER A 79 5.35 -13.96 -1.10
CA SER A 79 3.95 -14.41 -1.23
C SER A 79 3.79 -15.77 -1.93
N GLN A 80 4.88 -16.46 -2.26
CA GLN A 80 4.86 -17.78 -2.91
C GLN A 80 5.02 -18.94 -1.90
N GLU A 81 5.36 -18.63 -0.65
CA GLU A 81 5.67 -19.63 0.37
C GLU A 81 4.48 -19.82 1.32
N ARG A 82 3.78 -20.96 1.19
CA ARG A 82 2.52 -21.23 1.93
C ARG A 82 2.67 -21.06 3.45
N ALA A 83 3.75 -21.58 4.03
CA ALA A 83 3.98 -21.49 5.47
C ALA A 83 4.14 -20.04 5.94
N LEU A 84 4.84 -19.22 5.16
CA LEU A 84 5.00 -17.80 5.47
C LEU A 84 3.68 -17.04 5.31
N VAL A 85 2.92 -17.32 4.26
CA VAL A 85 1.59 -16.72 4.04
C VAL A 85 0.66 -17.04 5.21
N ALA A 86 0.60 -18.31 5.62
CA ALA A 86 -0.18 -18.74 6.78
C ALA A 86 0.26 -18.01 8.05
N HIS A 87 1.57 -17.91 8.31
CA HIS A 87 2.05 -17.23 9.51
C HIS A 87 1.76 -15.71 9.49
N LEU A 88 1.86 -15.08 8.33
CA LEU A 88 1.46 -13.69 8.18
C LEU A 88 -0.05 -13.52 8.43
N GLU A 89 -0.89 -14.43 7.93
CA GLU A 89 -2.34 -14.43 8.17
C GLU A 89 -2.67 -14.59 9.65
N GLU A 90 -2.03 -15.55 10.34
CA GLU A 90 -2.17 -15.78 11.78
C GLU A 90 -1.72 -14.58 12.63
N SER A 91 -0.70 -13.85 12.19
CA SER A 91 -0.19 -12.69 12.93
C SER A 91 -1.17 -11.51 12.94
N ASP A 92 -2.13 -11.48 12.01
CA ASP A 92 -3.12 -10.41 11.85
C ASP A 92 -2.51 -9.00 11.79
N ILE A 93 -1.29 -8.90 11.25
CA ILE A 93 -0.57 -7.62 11.09
C ILE A 93 -0.88 -6.99 9.72
N PRO A 94 -1.25 -5.70 9.68
CA PRO A 94 -1.37 -4.89 8.47
C PRO A 94 -0.14 -5.00 7.59
N ARG A 95 -0.33 -5.23 6.29
CA ARG A 95 0.76 -5.37 5.36
C ARG A 95 0.46 -4.80 3.99
N VAL A 96 1.51 -4.25 3.38
CA VAL A 96 1.51 -3.81 1.99
C VAL A 96 2.55 -4.64 1.24
N VAL A 97 2.06 -5.40 0.27
CA VAL A 97 2.88 -6.23 -0.63
C VAL A 97 3.20 -5.43 -1.88
N PHE A 98 4.47 -5.40 -2.28
CA PHE A 98 4.90 -4.78 -3.54
C PHE A 98 5.67 -5.76 -4.42
N GLU A 99 5.41 -5.71 -5.73
CA GLU A 99 6.06 -6.56 -6.71
C GLU A 99 7.09 -5.78 -7.53
N ALA A 100 8.36 -5.83 -7.10
CA ALA A 100 9.45 -5.14 -7.79
C ALA A 100 9.63 -5.56 -9.27
N SER A 101 9.24 -6.79 -9.65
CA SER A 101 9.27 -7.29 -11.03
C SER A 101 8.16 -6.71 -11.92
N SER A 102 6.98 -6.43 -11.36
CA SER A 102 5.85 -5.82 -12.07
C SER A 102 6.11 -4.36 -12.47
N LEU A 103 7.03 -3.72 -11.74
CA LEU A 103 7.45 -2.33 -11.94
C LEU A 103 8.48 -2.18 -13.07
N ILE A 104 8.99 -3.28 -13.65
CA ILE A 104 10.00 -3.24 -14.72
C ILE A 104 9.29 -3.10 -16.09
N PRO A 105 9.55 -2.04 -16.87
CA PRO A 105 8.95 -1.89 -18.19
C PRO A 105 9.45 -2.99 -19.11
N SER A 106 8.52 -3.70 -19.77
CA SER A 106 8.90 -4.77 -20.70
C SER A 106 9.57 -4.28 -21.97
N GLN A 107 9.28 -3.05 -22.40
CA GLN A 107 9.82 -2.40 -23.61
C GLN A 107 9.59 -0.88 -23.53
N PRO A 108 10.33 -0.06 -24.31
CA PRO A 108 9.97 1.34 -24.54
C PRO A 108 8.69 1.40 -25.37
N LYS A 109 7.53 1.13 -24.77
CA LYS A 109 6.24 1.24 -25.45
C LYS A 109 5.70 2.66 -25.37
N LYS A 110 5.11 3.06 -26.49
CA LYS A 110 4.30 4.25 -26.76
C LYS A 110 3.58 4.71 -25.49
N ARG A 111 3.84 5.94 -25.03
CA ARG A 111 3.10 6.55 -23.92
C ARG A 111 1.61 6.42 -24.23
N LEU A 112 0.88 5.66 -23.42
CA LEU A 112 -0.58 5.72 -23.44
C LEU A 112 -0.96 7.15 -23.09
N ASN A 113 -2.03 7.67 -23.71
CA ASN A 113 -2.60 8.92 -23.24
C ASN A 113 -3.25 8.69 -21.86
N ASP A 114 -3.45 9.75 -21.09
CA ASP A 114 -3.90 9.65 -19.70
C ASP A 114 -5.25 8.95 -19.57
N PHE A 115 -6.15 9.15 -20.55
CA PHE A 115 -7.43 8.45 -20.63
C PHE A 115 -7.26 6.93 -20.70
N GLN A 116 -6.48 6.44 -21.67
CA GLN A 116 -6.29 5.01 -21.88
C GLN A 116 -5.58 4.37 -20.67
N ASN A 117 -4.63 5.08 -20.06
CA ASN A 117 -3.94 4.61 -18.86
C ASN A 117 -4.91 4.43 -17.67
N ALA A 118 -5.72 5.46 -17.38
CA ALA A 118 -6.73 5.39 -16.32
C ALA A 118 -7.77 4.30 -16.59
N TYR A 119 -8.26 4.20 -17.83
CA TYR A 119 -9.23 3.20 -18.24
C TYR A 119 -8.71 1.78 -18.02
N GLU A 120 -7.48 1.49 -18.47
CA GLU A 120 -6.87 0.17 -18.33
C GLU A 120 -6.54 -0.21 -16.89
N LEU A 121 -6.03 0.73 -16.09
CA LEU A 121 -5.71 0.49 -14.68
C LEU A 121 -6.96 0.30 -13.82
N THR A 122 -8.04 1.02 -14.13
CA THR A 122 -9.32 0.83 -13.46
C THR A 122 -9.90 -0.54 -13.79
N ASN A 123 -9.91 -0.95 -15.06
CA ASN A 123 -10.33 -2.29 -15.44
C ASN A 123 -9.49 -3.38 -14.77
N TYR A 124 -8.17 -3.17 -14.65
CA TYR A 124 -7.32 -4.10 -13.92
C TYR A 124 -7.75 -4.27 -12.45
N LEU A 125 -8.11 -3.19 -11.75
CA LEU A 125 -8.64 -3.28 -10.39
C LEU A 125 -9.97 -4.05 -10.34
N VAL A 126 -10.87 -3.78 -11.29
CA VAL A 126 -12.16 -4.50 -11.41
C VAL A 126 -11.96 -5.99 -11.69
N GLU A 127 -11.05 -6.34 -12.60
CA GLU A 127 -10.67 -7.73 -12.91
C GLU A 127 -10.09 -8.46 -11.69
N ASN A 128 -9.46 -7.73 -10.76
CA ASN A 128 -8.98 -8.25 -9.48
C ASN A 128 -10.05 -8.26 -8.38
N GLY A 129 -11.32 -8.00 -8.73
CA GLY A 129 -12.46 -8.13 -7.84
C GLY A 129 -12.84 -6.86 -7.07
N CYS A 130 -12.19 -5.72 -7.34
CA CYS A 130 -12.52 -4.45 -6.69
C CYS A 130 -13.88 -3.93 -7.16
N LYS A 131 -14.71 -3.46 -6.22
CA LYS A 131 -16.03 -2.88 -6.46
C LYS A 131 -16.12 -1.43 -5.98
N SER A 132 -15.28 -1.04 -5.03
CA SER A 132 -15.21 0.30 -4.45
C SER A 132 -13.80 0.86 -4.61
N ILE A 133 -13.57 1.49 -5.76
CA ILE A 133 -12.27 2.03 -6.16
C ILE A 133 -12.23 3.54 -5.88
N ALA A 134 -11.20 4.07 -5.24
CA ALA A 134 -10.96 5.51 -5.15
C ALA A 134 -9.93 5.97 -6.18
N HIS A 135 -10.11 7.15 -6.77
CA HIS A 135 -9.07 7.85 -7.52
C HIS A 135 -8.44 8.93 -6.63
N ILE A 136 -7.16 8.75 -6.28
CA ILE A 136 -6.39 9.70 -5.48
C ILE A 136 -5.42 10.42 -6.41
N SER A 137 -5.58 11.74 -6.55
CA SER A 137 -4.65 12.56 -7.32
C SER A 137 -3.91 13.54 -6.44
N LEU A 138 -2.58 13.46 -6.44
CA LEU A 138 -1.74 14.60 -6.03
C LEU A 138 -1.78 15.67 -7.13
N PRO A 139 -1.40 16.93 -6.88
CA PRO A 139 -1.47 18.00 -7.87
C PRO A 139 -0.71 17.66 -9.13
N ILE A 140 -1.45 17.65 -10.21
CA ILE A 140 -0.98 17.61 -11.59
C ILE A 140 -1.47 18.95 -12.15
N GLY A 141 -0.72 19.60 -13.03
CA GLY A 141 -1.26 20.72 -13.81
C GLY A 141 -2.52 20.31 -14.60
N THR A 142 -2.94 21.13 -15.56
CA THR A 142 -4.17 21.01 -16.37
C THR A 142 -4.47 19.66 -17.10
N GLN A 143 -3.68 18.61 -16.89
CA GLN A 143 -3.80 17.26 -17.45
C GLN A 143 -4.86 16.35 -16.76
N GLN A 144 -5.49 16.77 -15.65
CA GLN A 144 -6.43 15.91 -14.90
C GLN A 144 -7.69 15.48 -15.68
N ASN A 145 -8.15 16.27 -16.65
CA ASN A 145 -9.45 16.02 -17.31
C ASN A 145 -9.51 14.69 -18.08
N ASN A 146 -8.41 14.28 -18.71
CA ASN A 146 -8.41 13.05 -19.51
C ASN A 146 -8.25 11.78 -18.67
N PHE A 147 -7.41 11.82 -17.62
CA PHE A 147 -7.23 10.68 -16.71
C PHE A 147 -8.54 10.36 -15.98
N LEU A 148 -9.16 11.38 -15.39
CA LEU A 148 -10.42 11.25 -14.69
C LEU A 148 -11.53 10.71 -15.59
N SER A 149 -11.57 11.16 -16.85
CA SER A 149 -12.53 10.66 -17.84
C SER A 149 -12.33 9.17 -18.13
N GLY A 150 -11.08 8.69 -18.22
CA GLY A 150 -10.78 7.27 -18.43
C GLY A 150 -11.19 6.40 -17.24
N TYR A 151 -10.93 6.87 -16.02
CA TYR A 151 -11.38 6.23 -14.79
C TYR A 151 -12.91 6.12 -14.73
N LYS A 152 -13.62 7.25 -14.93
CA LYS A 152 -15.10 7.29 -14.91
C LYS A 152 -15.70 6.40 -16.00
N GLU A 153 -15.12 6.36 -17.20
CA GLU A 153 -15.60 5.51 -18.29
C GLU A 153 -15.45 4.02 -17.98
N ALA A 154 -14.32 3.59 -17.40
CA ALA A 154 -14.12 2.21 -17.00
C ALA A 154 -15.15 1.78 -15.92
N LEU A 155 -15.39 2.62 -14.92
CA LEU A 155 -16.42 2.34 -13.91
C LEU A 155 -17.83 2.28 -14.51
N ARG A 156 -18.12 3.15 -15.48
CA ARG A 156 -19.41 3.16 -16.18
C ARG A 156 -19.65 1.86 -16.94
N LEU A 157 -18.66 1.38 -17.68
CA LEU A 157 -18.77 0.16 -18.48
C LEU A 157 -18.80 -1.12 -17.64
N ASN A 158 -18.35 -1.07 -16.38
CA ASN A 158 -18.44 -2.17 -15.43
C ASN A 158 -19.62 -2.03 -14.44
N ASP A 159 -20.56 -1.12 -14.69
CA ASP A 159 -21.74 -0.85 -13.84
C ASP A 159 -21.43 -0.46 -12.38
N LEU A 160 -20.20 -0.01 -12.10
CA LEU A 160 -19.76 0.41 -10.76
C LEU A 160 -19.97 1.91 -10.51
N LEU A 161 -20.13 2.72 -11.56
CA LEU A 161 -20.28 4.17 -11.42
C LEU A 161 -21.50 4.58 -10.58
N LYS A 162 -22.59 3.80 -10.63
CA LYS A 162 -23.81 4.06 -9.85
C LYS A 162 -23.68 3.63 -8.38
N MET A 163 -22.75 2.73 -8.06
CA MET A 163 -22.48 2.30 -6.68
C MET A 163 -21.58 3.31 -5.94
N GLN A 164 -20.94 4.23 -6.68
CA GLN A 164 -20.06 5.28 -6.16
C GLN A 164 -20.74 6.66 -6.12
N GLN A 165 -22.07 6.73 -5.97
CA GLN A 165 -22.78 8.02 -5.98
C GLN A 165 -22.27 8.94 -4.87
N ALA A 166 -21.91 10.16 -5.30
CA ALA A 166 -21.53 11.34 -4.52
C ALA A 166 -20.11 11.34 -3.95
N ASP A 167 -19.23 12.01 -4.71
CA ASP A 167 -17.92 12.54 -4.30
C ASP A 167 -16.89 11.49 -3.82
N GLU A 168 -15.60 11.57 -4.10
CA GLU A 168 -14.76 12.74 -4.27
C GLU A 168 -13.70 12.42 -5.32
N ASP A 169 -13.58 13.27 -6.34
CA ASP A 169 -12.26 13.62 -6.85
C ASP A 169 -11.46 14.08 -5.63
N THR A 170 -10.72 13.16 -4.99
CA THR A 170 -10.08 13.50 -3.72
C THR A 170 -8.75 14.15 -4.04
N HIS A 171 -8.84 15.47 -4.20
CA HIS A 171 -7.69 16.36 -4.21
C HIS A 171 -7.20 16.50 -2.78
N THR A 172 -6.11 15.81 -2.45
CA THR A 172 -5.35 16.15 -1.24
C THR A 172 -4.73 17.53 -1.41
N ASN A 173 -4.55 18.29 -0.33
CA ASN A 173 -3.92 19.63 -0.32
C ASN A 173 -2.40 19.53 -0.54
N ASP A 174 -1.99 18.92 -1.66
CA ASP A 174 -0.62 18.87 -2.15
C ASP A 174 0.33 17.93 -1.39
N SER A 175 -0.17 17.04 -0.52
CA SER A 175 0.71 16.16 0.23
C SER A 175 0.14 14.76 0.48
N TRP A 176 1.01 13.76 0.33
CA TRP A 176 0.79 12.40 0.78
C TRP A 176 0.50 12.31 2.29
N LEU A 177 0.72 13.38 3.05
CA LEU A 177 0.40 13.50 4.48
C LEU A 177 -1.10 13.36 4.78
N ASP A 178 -1.97 13.75 3.85
CA ASP A 178 -3.43 13.69 4.04
C ASP A 178 -4.01 12.31 3.69
N VAL A 179 -3.26 11.53 2.90
CA VAL A 179 -3.73 10.23 2.37
C VAL A 179 -4.16 9.27 3.47
N PRO A 180 -3.46 9.11 4.62
CA PRO A 180 -3.91 8.17 5.65
C PRO A 180 -5.28 8.49 6.23
N GLU A 181 -5.57 9.76 6.53
CA GLU A 181 -6.85 10.19 7.12
C GLU A 181 -7.99 10.05 6.12
N MET A 182 -7.75 10.38 4.85
CA MET A 182 -8.69 10.15 3.76
C MET A 182 -8.99 8.66 3.56
N LEU A 183 -7.98 7.78 3.63
CA LEU A 183 -8.21 6.33 3.58
C LEU A 183 -8.92 5.78 4.82
N LEU A 184 -8.81 6.45 5.97
CA LEU A 184 -9.57 6.10 7.18
C LEU A 184 -11.05 6.49 7.06
N SER A 185 -11.38 7.59 6.38
CA SER A 185 -12.77 8.02 6.17
C SER A 185 -13.52 7.18 5.12
N MET A 186 -12.81 6.38 4.33
CA MET A 186 -13.37 5.51 3.30
C MET A 186 -13.11 4.01 3.59
N PRO A 187 -13.68 3.45 4.68
CA PRO A 187 -13.39 2.09 5.12
C PRO A 187 -13.80 0.99 4.13
N GLN A 188 -14.75 1.29 3.25
CA GLN A 188 -15.32 0.39 2.24
C GLN A 188 -14.45 0.22 0.99
N LEU A 189 -13.37 0.99 0.83
CA LEU A 189 -12.51 0.89 -0.34
C LEU A 189 -11.82 -0.48 -0.41
N ASP A 190 -11.86 -1.06 -1.60
CA ASP A 190 -11.15 -2.29 -1.94
C ASP A 190 -10.12 -2.07 -3.05
N GLY A 191 -10.16 -0.93 -3.74
CA GLY A 191 -9.19 -0.51 -4.74
C GLY A 191 -8.83 0.98 -4.64
N ILE A 192 -7.60 1.30 -5.02
CA ILE A 192 -7.07 2.67 -5.09
C ILE A 192 -6.34 2.81 -6.42
N LEU A 193 -6.70 3.83 -7.18
CA LEU A 193 -5.95 4.33 -8.33
C LEU A 193 -5.24 5.61 -7.88
N PHE A 194 -3.92 5.56 -7.76
CA PHE A 194 -3.12 6.70 -7.33
C PHE A 194 -2.41 7.32 -8.53
N SER A 195 -2.59 8.63 -8.74
CA SER A 195 -1.96 9.38 -9.82
C SER A 195 -1.25 10.64 -9.33
N SER A 196 -0.05 10.90 -9.83
CA SER A 196 0.65 12.18 -9.72
C SER A 196 1.34 12.50 -11.05
N HIS A 197 1.94 13.69 -11.19
CA HIS A 197 2.72 14.04 -12.38
C HIS A 197 3.94 13.12 -12.59
N LEU A 198 4.34 12.39 -11.56
CA LEU A 198 5.46 11.45 -11.58
C LEU A 198 4.99 10.02 -11.82
N ILE A 199 3.85 9.56 -11.29
CA ILE A 199 3.51 8.13 -11.32
C ILE A 199 2.02 7.85 -11.38
N THR A 200 1.68 6.68 -11.95
CA THR A 200 0.38 6.05 -11.77
C THR A 200 0.58 4.64 -11.23
N ALA A 201 -0.01 4.35 -10.07
CA ALA A 201 0.03 3.03 -9.43
C ALA A 201 -1.39 2.63 -9.00
N VAL A 202 -1.60 1.33 -8.80
CA VAL A 202 -2.84 0.80 -8.23
C VAL A 202 -2.55 0.02 -6.97
N ALA A 203 -3.46 0.10 -6.00
CA ALA A 203 -3.46 -0.72 -4.82
C ALA A 203 -4.81 -1.40 -4.65
N TRP A 204 -4.85 -2.65 -4.17
CA TRP A 204 -6.11 -3.32 -3.83
C TRP A 204 -5.97 -4.30 -2.69
N ASN A 205 -7.09 -4.60 -2.04
CA ASN A 205 -7.15 -5.64 -1.02
C ASN A 205 -7.05 -7.02 -1.67
N ALA A 206 -5.95 -7.75 -1.38
CA ALA A 206 -5.61 -8.97 -2.10
C ALA A 206 -6.39 -10.21 -1.65
N SER A 207 -7.08 -10.16 -0.52
CA SER A 207 -7.77 -11.31 0.08
C SER A 207 -9.28 -11.31 -0.21
N MET A 208 -9.70 -10.69 -1.31
CA MET A 208 -11.09 -10.69 -1.76
C MET A 208 -11.58 -12.14 -1.92
N GLY A 209 -12.40 -12.61 -0.97
CA GLY A 209 -12.97 -13.96 -0.97
C GLY A 209 -13.02 -14.69 0.39
N ALA A 210 -12.27 -14.25 1.41
CA ALA A 210 -12.22 -14.98 2.70
C ALA A 210 -12.69 -14.20 3.94
N ALA A 211 -12.62 -12.87 3.97
CA ALA A 211 -13.26 -12.01 4.98
C ALA A 211 -13.03 -10.54 4.62
N SER A 212 -14.00 -9.66 4.88
CA SER A 212 -13.92 -8.20 4.67
C SER A 212 -12.94 -7.46 5.61
N HIS A 213 -12.01 -8.18 6.25
CA HIS A 213 -11.09 -7.68 7.28
C HIS A 213 -9.63 -7.96 6.95
N SER A 214 -9.33 -8.23 5.68
CA SER A 214 -7.95 -8.53 5.28
C SER A 214 -7.03 -7.34 5.50
N ASN A 215 -5.92 -7.66 6.14
CA ASN A 215 -4.82 -6.79 6.44
C ASN A 215 -3.79 -6.73 5.29
N GLU A 216 -4.00 -7.41 4.16
CA GLU A 216 -3.07 -7.42 3.02
C GLU A 216 -3.55 -6.58 1.85
N TRP A 217 -2.78 -5.55 1.53
CA TRP A 217 -2.94 -4.75 0.31
C TRP A 217 -1.78 -5.01 -0.64
N ARG A 218 -2.08 -5.08 -1.94
CA ARG A 218 -1.08 -5.22 -3.00
C ARG A 218 -0.96 -3.93 -3.78
N ILE A 219 0.27 -3.46 -3.95
CA ILE A 219 0.60 -2.34 -4.83
C ILE A 219 1.28 -2.88 -6.07
N THR A 220 0.73 -2.53 -7.22
CA THR A 220 1.32 -2.82 -8.53
C THR A 220 1.15 -1.64 -9.48
N GLY A 221 1.80 -1.74 -10.63
CA GLY A 221 1.39 -1.03 -11.82
C GLY A 221 0.98 -2.05 -12.87
N LYS A 222 0.24 -1.63 -13.89
CA LYS A 222 0.19 -2.44 -15.11
C LYS A 222 1.61 -2.56 -15.64
N LYS A 223 2.01 -3.74 -16.11
CA LYS A 223 3.36 -3.96 -16.65
C LYS A 223 3.70 -2.89 -17.70
N GLY A 224 4.65 -2.00 -17.38
CA GLY A 224 5.02 -0.84 -18.22
C GLY A 224 4.22 0.46 -18.01
N SER A 225 3.35 0.55 -17.00
CA SER A 225 2.63 1.79 -16.64
C SER A 225 3.40 2.67 -15.66
N ILE A 226 4.40 2.12 -14.97
CA ILE A 226 5.25 2.86 -14.05
C ILE A 226 6.56 3.18 -14.74
N ASP A 227 6.82 4.48 -14.88
CA ASP A 227 8.11 4.99 -15.34
C ASP A 227 9.13 4.78 -14.20
N THR A 228 10.17 4.02 -14.51
CA THR A 228 11.16 3.53 -13.53
C THR A 228 12.25 4.52 -13.17
N ARG A 229 12.12 5.80 -13.57
CA ARG A 229 12.99 6.84 -13.04
C ARG A 229 12.90 6.88 -11.51
N ASN A 230 14.04 7.07 -10.87
CA ASN A 230 14.17 6.93 -9.42
C ASN A 230 13.15 7.77 -8.63
N GLU A 231 12.98 9.04 -9.03
CA GLU A 231 12.02 9.99 -8.44
C GLU A 231 10.58 9.47 -8.39
N LYS A 232 10.18 8.63 -9.36
CA LYS A 232 8.82 8.11 -9.46
C LYS A 232 8.61 6.90 -8.57
N ILE A 233 9.63 6.05 -8.46
CA ILE A 233 9.60 4.88 -7.59
C ILE A 233 9.56 5.30 -6.11
N VAL A 234 10.22 6.41 -5.76
CA VAL A 234 10.14 7.02 -4.42
C VAL A 234 8.68 7.38 -4.07
N GLU A 235 7.90 7.90 -5.02
CA GLU A 235 6.48 8.19 -4.78
C GLU A 235 5.65 6.92 -4.53
N VAL A 236 5.98 5.77 -5.15
CA VAL A 236 5.36 4.47 -4.78
C VAL A 236 5.63 4.15 -3.32
N GLY A 237 6.87 4.34 -2.86
CA GLY A 237 7.25 4.10 -1.48
C GLY A 237 6.43 4.95 -0.50
N LYS A 238 6.23 6.23 -0.81
CA LYS A 238 5.41 7.13 0.02
C LYS A 238 3.96 6.68 0.08
N LEU A 239 3.36 6.37 -1.07
CA LEU A 239 2.00 5.83 -1.14
C LEU A 239 1.86 4.52 -0.34
N ALA A 240 2.84 3.63 -0.48
CA ALA A 240 2.83 2.36 0.22
C ALA A 240 2.83 2.56 1.73
N ALA A 241 3.61 3.52 2.23
CA ALA A 241 3.65 3.87 3.65
C ALA A 241 2.37 4.52 4.15
N THR A 242 1.80 5.46 3.40
CA THR A 242 0.55 6.10 3.82
C THR A 242 -0.60 5.11 3.88
N LEU A 243 -0.69 4.21 2.90
CA LEU A 243 -1.63 3.09 2.92
C LEU A 243 -1.40 2.20 4.15
N LEU A 244 -0.16 1.74 4.39
CA LEU A 244 0.15 0.87 5.52
C LEU A 244 -0.19 1.53 6.86
N ILE A 245 0.17 2.80 7.04
CA ILE A 245 -0.10 3.57 8.25
C ILE A 245 -1.61 3.71 8.49
N SER A 246 -2.39 3.94 7.43
CA SER A 246 -3.86 3.96 7.52
C SER A 246 -4.39 2.62 8.04
N LEU A 247 -3.88 1.50 7.53
CA LEU A 247 -4.27 0.16 7.98
C LEU A 247 -3.88 -0.07 9.45
N CYS A 248 -2.68 0.32 9.88
CA CYS A 248 -2.24 0.23 11.27
C CYS A 248 -3.15 1.04 12.22
N ARG A 249 -3.49 2.28 11.85
CA ARG A 249 -4.40 3.14 12.64
C ARG A 249 -5.80 2.56 12.73
N ARG A 250 -6.31 2.00 11.62
CA ARG A 250 -7.62 1.33 11.56
C ARG A 250 -7.66 0.13 12.51
N LYS A 251 -6.65 -0.75 12.44
CA LYS A 251 -6.54 -1.92 13.32
C LYS A 251 -6.47 -1.52 14.79
N SER A 252 -5.60 -0.57 15.14
CA SER A 252 -5.47 -0.07 16.52
C SER A 252 -6.79 0.46 17.08
N SER A 253 -7.59 1.14 16.25
CA SER A 253 -8.91 1.64 16.64
C SER A 253 -9.93 0.51 16.88
N ILE A 254 -9.93 -0.50 16.01
CA ILE A 254 -10.79 -1.69 16.14
C ILE A 254 -10.45 -2.48 17.41
N ASP A 255 -9.16 -2.70 17.67
CA ASP A 255 -8.70 -3.48 18.83
C ASP A 255 -9.07 -2.80 20.16
N LYS A 256 -8.98 -1.45 20.22
CA LYS A 256 -9.45 -0.67 21.38
C LYS A 256 -10.96 -0.82 21.62
N LEU A 257 -11.77 -0.78 20.57
CA LEU A 257 -13.23 -0.93 20.68
C LEU A 257 -13.62 -2.32 21.19
N LYS A 258 -12.95 -3.38 20.72
CA LYS A 258 -13.17 -4.77 21.20
C LYS A 258 -12.82 -4.94 22.68
N LEU A 259 -11.75 -4.29 23.15
CA LEU A 259 -11.37 -4.30 24.56
C LEU A 259 -12.40 -3.59 25.43
N CYS A 260 -12.94 -2.46 24.98
CA CYS A 260 -13.99 -1.73 25.71
C CYS A 260 -15.30 -2.52 25.82
N SER A 261 -15.70 -3.26 24.77
CA SER A 261 -16.94 -4.05 24.78
C SER A 261 -16.83 -5.37 25.55
N ALA A 262 -15.62 -5.87 25.81
CA ALA A 262 -15.40 -7.08 26.60
C ALA A 262 -15.41 -6.84 28.13
N VAL A 263 -15.38 -5.58 28.56
CA VAL A 263 -15.30 -5.17 29.98
C VAL A 263 -16.64 -4.64 30.52
N GLY A 264 -17.65 -4.46 29.66
CA GLY A 264 -19.02 -4.06 30.03
C GLY A 264 -20.00 -5.22 29.95
#